data_AF-X0SE20-F1
#
_entry.id   AF-X0SE20-F1
#
_cell.length_a   1.000
_cell.length_b   1.000
_cell.length_c   1.000
_cell.angle_alpha   90.00
_cell.angle_beta   90.00
_cell.angle_gamma   90.00
#
_symmetry.space_group_name_H-M   'P 1'
#
loop_
_entity.id
_entity.type
_entity.pdbx_description
1 polymer ?
#
loop_
_entity_poly.entity_id
_entity_poly.type
_entity_poly.pdbx_seq_one_letter_code
_entity_poly.pdbx_strand_id
1 'polypeptide(L)'
;MRLLALFLLQIFKRLPTSCVEPLVSKLVAQHTRSLLAEDALRFLFRLDALLYSLQGLKAREYDGGTHTKHRHTRYHNFFVDRISLGERVLDIGCGDGALTYDVAQKSGAYVVGIDINADNIRIAQQRHVHSRIEYRVGDALEKLPERPFDVVILSNVLEHLTRR
;
A
#
# COMPACT_ATOMS: atom_id res chain seq x y z
N MET A 1 5.61 25.59 23.29
CA MET A 1 5.93 24.39 22.50
C MET A 1 5.54 24.50 21.03
N ARG A 2 4.30 24.91 20.67
CA ARG A 2 3.86 25.02 19.26
C ARG A 2 4.67 26.01 18.41
N LEU A 3 5.01 27.20 18.93
CA LEU A 3 5.82 28.18 18.18
C LEU A 3 7.24 27.66 17.87
N LEU A 4 7.88 27.01 18.84
CA LEU A 4 9.21 26.42 18.68
C LEU A 4 9.21 25.30 17.63
N ALA A 5 8.18 24.44 17.64
CA ALA A 5 8.02 23.38 16.66
C ALA A 5 7.83 23.94 15.23
N LEU A 6 7.02 24.97 15.06
CA LEU A 6 6.81 25.62 13.76
C LEU A 6 8.09 26.27 13.22
N PHE A 7 8.88 26.89 14.11
CA PHE A 7 10.16 27.48 13.76
C PHE A 7 11.18 26.42 13.33
N LEU A 8 11.29 25.32 14.08
CA LEU A 8 12.15 24.19 13.72
C LEU A 8 11.75 23.56 12.38
N LEU A 9 10.44 23.41 12.11
CA LEU A 9 9.94 22.91 10.83
C LEU A 9 10.30 23.82 9.65
N GLN A 10 10.28 25.14 9.83
CA GLN A 10 10.68 26.10 8.79
C GLN A 10 12.17 26.01 8.47
N ILE A 11 13.02 25.86 9.49
CA ILE A 11 14.46 25.64 9.30
C ILE A 11 14.69 24.33 8.57
N PHE A 12 14.03 23.27 9.01
CA PHE A 12 14.21 21.92 8.45
C PHE A 12 13.86 21.85 6.97
N LYS A 13 12.83 22.58 6.51
CA LYS A 13 12.46 22.69 5.09
C LYS A 13 13.54 23.34 4.21
N ARG A 14 14.44 24.14 4.79
CA ARG A 14 15.48 24.87 4.07
C ARG A 14 16.83 24.14 4.09
N LEU A 15 16.96 23.05 4.85
CA LEU A 15 18.19 22.27 4.91
C LEU A 15 18.32 21.33 3.70
N PRO A 16 19.52 21.17 3.13
CA PRO A 16 19.78 20.14 2.13
C PRO A 16 19.50 18.74 2.69
N THR A 17 19.01 17.82 1.86
CA THR A 17 18.74 16.42 2.24
C THR A 17 19.97 15.73 2.81
N SER A 18 21.15 16.00 2.24
CA SER A 18 22.46 15.51 2.71
C SER A 18 22.79 15.91 4.15
N CYS A 19 22.21 17.01 4.66
CA CYS A 19 22.38 17.46 6.04
C CYS A 19 21.27 16.94 6.95
N VAL A 20 20.08 16.67 6.40
CA VAL A 20 18.91 16.21 7.13
C VAL A 20 19.06 14.76 7.57
N GLU A 21 19.46 13.85 6.69
CA GLU A 21 19.57 12.41 7.03
C GLU A 21 20.53 12.14 8.20
N PRO A 22 21.76 12.69 8.23
CA PRO A 22 22.66 12.48 9.35
C PRO A 22 22.15 13.13 10.65
N LEU A 23 21.45 14.25 10.55
CA LEU A 23 20.87 14.94 11.71
C LEU A 23 19.75 14.11 12.35
N VAL A 24 18.82 13.60 11.55
CA VAL A 24 17.74 12.72 12.03
C VAL A 24 18.33 11.46 12.65
N SER A 25 19.29 10.82 11.96
CA SER A 25 19.96 9.62 12.48
C SER A 25 20.61 9.88 13.84
N LYS A 26 21.34 10.99 14.00
CA LYS A 26 21.97 11.37 15.27
C LYS A 26 20.94 11.64 16.38
N LEU A 27 19.85 12.34 16.08
CA LEU A 27 18.79 12.63 17.04
C LEU A 27 18.10 11.34 17.51
N VAL A 28 17.78 10.44 16.58
CA VAL A 28 17.19 9.13 16.87
C VAL A 28 18.15 8.32 17.75
N ALA A 29 19.43 8.22 17.37
CA ALA A 29 20.44 7.48 18.12
C ALA A 29 20.66 8.06 19.53
N GLN A 30 20.67 9.39 19.66
CA GLN A 30 20.80 10.06 20.95
C GLN A 30 19.58 9.79 21.84
N HIS A 31 18.38 9.83 21.27
CA HIS A 31 17.16 9.51 22.00
C HIS A 31 17.15 8.05 22.48
N THR A 32 17.48 7.09 21.61
CA THR A 32 17.51 5.66 21.98
C THR A 32 18.52 5.34 23.07
N ARG A 33 19.64 6.07 23.15
CA ARG A 33 20.64 5.90 24.23
C ARG A 33 20.11 6.28 25.61
N SER A 34 19.07 7.11 25.68
CA SER A 34 18.42 7.50 26.94
C SER A 34 17.32 6.54 27.39
N LEU A 35 17.05 5.48 26.62
CA LEU A 35 15.98 4.51 26.88
C LEU A 35 16.56 3.14 27.24
N LEU A 36 15.75 2.34 27.93
CA LEU A 36 16.00 0.90 28.06
C LEU A 36 15.92 0.24 26.67
N ALA A 37 16.64 -0.88 26.49
CA ALA A 37 16.72 -1.56 25.20
C ALA A 37 15.33 -1.91 24.62
N GLU A 38 14.40 -2.36 25.46
CA GLU A 38 13.04 -2.68 25.05
C GLU A 38 12.27 -1.45 24.53
N ASP A 39 12.32 -0.33 25.26
CA ASP A 39 11.64 0.90 24.88
C ASP A 39 12.28 1.55 23.65
N ALA A 40 13.61 1.47 23.53
CA ALA A 40 14.33 1.90 22.34
C ALA A 40 13.89 1.11 21.10
N LEU A 41 13.79 -0.21 21.21
CA LEU A 41 13.32 -1.07 20.11
C LEU A 41 11.87 -0.76 19.73
N ARG A 42 10.97 -0.63 20.72
CA ARG A 42 9.56 -0.24 20.47
C ARG A 42 9.46 1.11 19.77
N PHE A 43 10.25 2.09 20.18
CA PHE A 43 10.33 3.40 19.54
C PHE A 43 10.83 3.28 18.08
N LEU A 44 11.92 2.54 17.85
CA LEU A 44 12.50 2.36 16.52
C LEU A 44 11.53 1.66 15.56
N PHE A 45 10.83 0.61 15.98
CA PHE A 45 9.84 -0.05 15.13
C PHE A 45 8.66 0.86 14.78
N ARG A 46 8.20 1.69 15.71
CA ARG A 46 7.14 2.69 15.43
C ARG A 46 7.62 3.74 14.44
N LEU A 47 8.86 4.21 14.61
CA LEU A 47 9.47 5.17 13.69
C LEU A 47 9.61 4.57 12.28
N ASP A 48 10.05 3.33 12.16
CA ASP A 48 10.15 2.61 10.89
C ASP A 48 8.79 2.51 10.18
N ALA A 49 7.73 2.09 10.90
CA ALA A 49 6.38 2.04 10.34
C ALA A 49 5.86 3.40 9.85
N LEU A 50 6.18 4.49 10.56
CA LEU A 50 5.85 5.85 10.14
C LEU A 50 6.62 6.26 8.88
N LEU A 51 7.93 6.03 8.85
CA LEU A 51 8.78 6.33 7.70
C LEU A 51 8.33 5.56 6.47
N TYR A 52 8.03 4.27 6.63
CA TYR A 52 7.50 3.41 5.60
C TYR A 52 6.18 3.94 5.02
N SER A 53 5.29 4.47 5.86
CA SER A 53 4.04 5.11 5.40
C SER A 53 4.30 6.38 4.57
N LEU A 54 5.26 7.22 5.00
CA LEU A 54 5.66 8.42 4.26
C LEU A 54 6.32 8.08 2.92
N GLN A 55 7.13 7.02 2.88
CA GLN A 55 7.70 6.49 1.63
C GLN A 55 6.59 6.13 0.65
N GLY A 56 5.54 5.43 1.11
CA GLY A 56 4.38 5.09 0.27
C GLY A 56 3.64 6.31 -0.31
N LEU A 57 3.52 7.40 0.45
CA LEU A 57 2.95 8.65 -0.04
C LEU A 57 3.82 9.31 -1.12
N LYS A 58 5.13 9.42 -0.87
CA LYS A 58 6.07 10.04 -1.82
C LYS A 58 6.28 9.19 -3.07
N ALA A 59 6.22 7.87 -2.92
CA ALA A 59 6.13 6.90 -3.99
C ALA A 59 4.97 7.17 -4.94
N ARG A 60 3.76 7.34 -4.38
CA ARG A 60 2.56 7.68 -5.16
C ARG A 60 2.70 9.05 -5.83
N GLU A 61 3.22 10.07 -5.15
CA GLU A 61 3.46 11.38 -5.76
C GLU A 61 4.44 11.31 -6.93
N TYR A 62 5.51 10.52 -6.82
CA TYR A 62 6.53 10.37 -7.85
C TYR A 62 6.01 9.68 -9.12
N ASP A 63 5.20 8.62 -8.99
CA ASP A 63 4.74 7.80 -10.12
C ASP A 63 3.27 8.03 -10.48
N GLY A 64 2.78 9.27 -10.34
CA GLY A 64 1.42 9.66 -10.77
C GLY A 64 0.27 8.97 -10.02
N GLY A 65 0.55 8.37 -8.87
CA GLY A 65 -0.39 7.63 -8.03
C GLY A 65 -0.03 6.16 -7.83
N THR A 66 0.95 5.62 -8.55
CA THR A 66 1.29 4.19 -8.52
C THR A 66 2.33 3.90 -7.42
N HIS A 67 2.04 2.97 -6.50
CA HIS A 67 2.89 2.74 -5.33
C HIS A 67 4.21 2.01 -5.71
N THR A 68 5.36 2.66 -5.57
CA THR A 68 6.69 2.18 -6.03
C THR A 68 7.14 0.84 -5.43
N LYS A 69 6.57 0.41 -4.29
CA LYS A 69 6.84 -0.92 -3.70
C LYS A 69 6.45 -2.07 -4.64
N HIS A 70 5.38 -1.94 -5.43
CA HIS A 70 4.95 -3.00 -6.35
C HIS A 70 6.02 -3.29 -7.41
N ARG A 71 6.72 -2.24 -7.87
CA ARG A 71 7.73 -2.34 -8.93
C ARG A 71 9.06 -2.90 -8.44
N HIS A 72 9.52 -2.52 -7.24
CA HIS A 72 10.82 -2.95 -6.71
C HIS A 72 10.80 -4.33 -6.05
N THR A 73 9.72 -4.68 -5.35
CA THR A 73 9.60 -6.01 -4.71
C THR A 73 9.04 -7.07 -5.66
N ARG A 74 8.62 -6.68 -6.87
CA ARG A 74 7.91 -7.53 -7.84
C ARG A 74 6.72 -8.27 -7.22
N TYR A 75 6.07 -7.67 -6.23
CA TYR A 75 5.01 -8.31 -5.45
C TYR A 75 3.86 -8.83 -6.33
N HIS A 76 3.49 -8.09 -7.39
CA HIS A 76 2.45 -8.54 -8.32
C HIS A 76 2.82 -9.81 -9.08
N ASN A 77 4.11 -10.03 -9.36
CA ASN A 77 4.56 -11.22 -10.08
C ASN A 77 4.24 -12.51 -9.31
N PHE A 78 4.25 -12.46 -7.97
CA PHE A 78 3.84 -13.62 -7.17
C PHE A 78 2.45 -14.14 -7.58
N PHE A 79 1.49 -13.23 -7.80
CA PHE A 79 0.14 -13.60 -8.22
C PHE A 79 0.08 -13.88 -9.72
N VAL A 80 0.60 -12.96 -10.54
CA VAL A 80 0.52 -13.04 -12.01
C VAL A 80 1.11 -14.35 -12.53
N ASP A 81 2.27 -14.75 -12.01
CA ASP A 81 2.99 -15.95 -12.47
C ASP A 81 2.27 -17.27 -12.09
N ARG A 82 1.19 -17.19 -11.29
CA ARG A 82 0.39 -18.33 -10.81
C ARG A 82 -1.03 -18.35 -11.38
N ILE A 83 -1.34 -17.44 -12.30
CA ILE A 83 -2.67 -17.32 -12.92
C ILE A 83 -2.55 -17.68 -14.40
N SER A 84 -3.34 -18.65 -14.83
CA SER A 84 -3.35 -19.14 -16.21
C SER A 84 -4.19 -18.24 -17.11
N LEU A 85 -3.92 -18.32 -18.41
CA LEU A 85 -4.66 -17.56 -19.42
C LEU A 85 -6.16 -17.90 -19.39
N GLY A 86 -7.00 -16.88 -19.24
CA GLY A 86 -8.45 -17.00 -19.30
C GLY A 86 -9.13 -17.46 -18.00
N GLU A 87 -8.38 -17.67 -16.92
CA GLU A 87 -8.95 -17.95 -15.60
C GLU A 87 -9.83 -16.80 -15.10
N ARG A 88 -10.82 -17.15 -14.28
CA ARG A 88 -11.67 -16.20 -13.57
C ARG A 88 -11.11 -15.98 -12.18
N VAL A 89 -10.73 -14.75 -11.88
CA VAL A 89 -10.07 -14.36 -10.65
C VAL A 89 -10.98 -13.42 -9.85
N LEU A 90 -11.08 -13.66 -8.54
CA LEU A 90 -11.67 -12.71 -7.59
C LEU A 90 -10.56 -12.08 -6.77
N ASP A 91 -10.42 -10.76 -6.84
CA ASP A 91 -9.47 -9.98 -6.06
C ASP A 91 -10.21 -9.27 -4.91
N ILE A 92 -10.10 -9.83 -3.71
CA ILE A 92 -10.77 -9.31 -2.51
C ILE A 92 -9.88 -8.26 -1.88
N GLY A 93 -10.46 -7.10 -1.55
CA GLY A 93 -9.76 -5.90 -1.08
C GLY A 93 -8.78 -5.36 -2.13
N CYS A 94 -9.27 -5.20 -3.36
CA CYS A 94 -8.45 -4.84 -4.50
C CYS A 94 -7.87 -3.40 -4.44
N GLY A 95 -8.30 -2.59 -3.47
CA GLY A 95 -7.84 -1.22 -3.31
C GLY A 95 -8.07 -0.38 -4.56
N ASP A 96 -7.04 0.35 -4.99
CA ASP A 96 -7.10 1.16 -6.21
C ASP A 96 -7.03 0.35 -7.51
N GLY A 97 -7.01 -0.99 -7.46
CA GLY A 97 -7.09 -1.87 -8.62
C GLY A 97 -5.75 -2.13 -9.32
N ALA A 98 -4.62 -1.67 -8.78
CA ALA A 98 -3.31 -1.86 -9.42
C ALA A 98 -2.94 -3.35 -9.64
N LEU A 99 -3.19 -4.21 -8.64
CA LEU A 99 -2.95 -5.66 -8.76
C LEU A 99 -3.95 -6.31 -9.72
N THR A 100 -5.24 -5.98 -9.57
CA THR A 100 -6.32 -6.45 -10.44
C THR A 100 -5.99 -6.19 -11.92
N TYR A 101 -5.50 -4.99 -12.22
CA TYR A 101 -5.08 -4.58 -13.56
C TYR A 101 -3.89 -5.38 -14.07
N ASP A 102 -2.84 -5.52 -13.24
CA ASP A 102 -1.66 -6.28 -13.62
C ASP A 102 -1.98 -7.75 -13.89
N VAL A 103 -2.87 -8.37 -13.11
CA VAL A 103 -3.36 -9.73 -13.35
C VAL A 103 -4.05 -9.80 -14.71
N ALA A 104 -5.10 -8.99 -14.94
CA ALA A 104 -5.83 -9.04 -16.19
C ALA A 104 -4.94 -8.76 -17.41
N GLN A 105 -4.03 -7.80 -17.31
CA GLN A 105 -3.20 -7.37 -18.43
C GLN A 105 -2.07 -8.35 -18.75
N LYS A 106 -1.48 -9.01 -17.74
CA LYS A 106 -0.32 -9.90 -17.94
C LYS A 106 -0.70 -11.35 -18.12
N SER A 107 -1.72 -11.84 -17.42
CA SER A 107 -2.19 -13.22 -17.58
C SER A 107 -3.38 -13.35 -18.55
N GLY A 108 -4.06 -12.26 -18.91
CA GLY A 108 -5.27 -12.30 -19.74
C GLY A 108 -6.49 -12.89 -19.03
N ALA A 109 -6.44 -13.03 -17.70
CA ALA A 109 -7.55 -13.48 -16.87
C ALA A 109 -8.74 -12.49 -16.88
N TYR A 110 -9.92 -13.00 -16.54
CA TYR A 110 -11.09 -12.19 -16.21
C TYR A 110 -11.10 -11.96 -14.71
N VAL A 111 -11.02 -10.69 -14.29
CA VAL A 111 -10.85 -10.35 -12.88
C VAL A 111 -12.04 -9.55 -12.37
N VAL A 112 -12.60 -9.97 -11.25
CA VAL A 112 -13.56 -9.17 -10.48
C VAL A 112 -12.80 -8.65 -9.26
N GLY A 113 -12.64 -7.33 -9.16
CA GLY A 113 -12.06 -6.67 -7.99
C GLY A 113 -13.15 -6.15 -7.06
N ILE A 114 -13.05 -6.45 -5.76
CA ILE A 114 -13.95 -5.92 -4.74
C ILE A 114 -13.18 -5.18 -3.65
N ASP A 115 -13.71 -4.05 -3.19
CA ASP A 115 -13.17 -3.30 -2.05
C ASP A 115 -14.31 -2.63 -1.28
N ILE A 116 -14.19 -2.55 0.04
CA ILE A 116 -15.23 -1.93 0.89
C ILE A 116 -15.26 -0.40 0.71
N ASN A 117 -14.15 0.21 0.29
CA ASN A 117 -14.05 1.65 0.13
C ASN A 117 -14.47 2.07 -1.30
N ALA A 118 -15.59 2.77 -1.40
CA ALA A 118 -16.10 3.27 -2.67
C ALA A 118 -15.14 4.23 -3.42
N ASP A 119 -14.31 4.98 -2.69
CA ASP A 119 -13.32 5.87 -3.33
C ASP A 119 -12.20 5.08 -4.02
N ASN A 120 -11.78 3.96 -3.43
CA ASN A 120 -10.80 3.06 -4.02
C ASN A 120 -11.34 2.49 -5.34
N ILE A 121 -12.58 1.99 -5.34
CA ILE A 121 -13.25 1.49 -6.53
C ILE A 121 -13.41 2.57 -7.61
N ARG A 122 -13.77 3.80 -7.22
CA ARG A 122 -13.85 4.92 -8.16
C ARG A 122 -12.49 5.22 -8.80
N ILE A 123 -11.40 5.18 -8.03
CA ILE A 123 -10.04 5.35 -8.55
C ILE A 123 -9.68 4.19 -9.50
N ALA A 124 -9.99 2.95 -9.12
CA ALA A 124 -9.74 1.76 -9.93
C ALA A 124 -10.45 1.83 -11.29
N GLN A 125 -11.73 2.22 -11.29
CA GLN A 125 -12.53 2.43 -12.49
C GLN A 125 -12.06 3.60 -13.37
N GLN A 126 -11.25 4.53 -12.82
CA GLN A 126 -10.71 5.65 -13.59
C GLN A 126 -9.30 5.38 -14.12
N ARG A 127 -8.44 4.74 -13.32
CA ARG A 127 -7.01 4.59 -13.60
C ARG A 127 -6.62 3.21 -14.13
N HIS A 128 -7.39 2.19 -13.79
CA HIS A 128 -7.03 0.79 -13.99
C HIS A 128 -8.08 0.06 -14.83
N VAL A 129 -8.47 0.69 -15.94
CA VAL A 129 -9.53 0.22 -16.85
C VAL A 129 -9.00 -0.85 -17.79
N HIS A 130 -9.71 -1.98 -17.87
CA HIS A 130 -9.41 -3.05 -18.81
C HIS A 130 -10.70 -3.80 -19.16
N SER A 131 -10.81 -4.30 -20.40
CA SER A 131 -12.03 -4.97 -20.90
C SER A 131 -12.37 -6.28 -20.18
N ARG A 132 -11.39 -6.87 -19.47
CA ARG A 132 -11.55 -8.10 -18.69
C ARG A 132 -11.68 -7.86 -17.19
N ILE A 133 -11.88 -6.62 -16.75
CA ILE A 133 -11.99 -6.28 -15.34
C ILE A 133 -13.37 -5.72 -15.01
N GLU A 134 -13.92 -6.19 -13.90
CA GLU A 134 -15.08 -5.59 -13.25
C GLU A 134 -14.73 -5.17 -11.83
N TYR A 135 -15.00 -3.91 -11.47
CA TYR A 135 -14.80 -3.41 -10.10
C TYR A 135 -16.15 -3.21 -9.40
N ARG A 136 -16.26 -3.68 -8.15
CA ARG A 136 -17.47 -3.52 -7.34
C ARG A 136 -17.13 -3.06 -5.92
N VAL A 137 -17.98 -2.22 -5.36
CA VAL A 137 -17.95 -1.95 -3.92
C VAL A 137 -18.58 -3.14 -3.21
N GLY A 138 -17.90 -3.69 -2.20
CA GLY A 138 -18.42 -4.83 -1.44
C GLY A 138 -17.57 -5.17 -0.22
N ASP A 139 -18.24 -5.69 0.81
CA ASP A 139 -17.57 -6.25 1.99
C ASP A 139 -17.24 -7.73 1.75
N ALA A 140 -15.99 -8.10 2.02
CA ALA A 140 -15.51 -9.47 1.94
C ALA A 140 -16.21 -10.43 2.92
N LEU A 141 -16.80 -9.89 4.00
CA LEU A 141 -17.55 -10.63 5.02
C LEU A 141 -19.02 -10.82 4.67
N GLU A 142 -19.51 -10.16 3.63
CA GLU A 142 -20.88 -10.29 3.14
C GLU A 142 -20.94 -11.19 1.90
N LYS A 143 -22.08 -11.16 1.21
CA LYS A 143 -22.34 -12.01 0.04
C LYS A 143 -21.44 -11.59 -1.13
N LEU A 144 -20.44 -12.42 -1.39
CA LEU A 144 -19.57 -12.33 -2.56
C LEU A 144 -20.32 -12.66 -3.87
N PRO A 145 -19.80 -12.27 -5.05
CA PRO A 145 -20.42 -12.59 -6.32
C PRO A 145 -20.65 -14.10 -6.48
N GLU A 146 -21.88 -14.50 -6.78
CA GLU A 146 -22.28 -15.90 -7.05
C GLU A 146 -21.79 -16.36 -8.43
N ARG A 147 -20.47 -16.46 -8.60
CA ARG A 147 -19.85 -16.99 -9.81
C ARG A 147 -18.69 -17.91 -9.43
N PRO A 148 -18.45 -18.99 -10.19
CA PRO A 148 -17.28 -19.81 -9.97
C PRO A 148 -16.02 -19.02 -10.33
N PHE A 149 -15.09 -18.92 -9.39
CA PHE A 149 -13.75 -18.37 -9.60
C PHE A 149 -12.74 -19.51 -9.54
N ASP A 150 -11.76 -19.45 -10.42
CA ASP A 150 -10.67 -20.42 -10.47
C ASP A 150 -9.58 -20.03 -9.45
N VAL A 151 -9.40 -18.72 -9.21
CA VAL A 151 -8.44 -18.17 -8.25
C VAL A 151 -9.08 -17.06 -7.40
N VAL A 152 -8.76 -17.04 -6.11
CA VAL A 152 -9.11 -15.92 -5.20
C VAL A 152 -7.83 -15.31 -4.64
N ILE A 153 -7.68 -14.00 -4.79
CA ILE A 153 -6.56 -13.22 -4.27
C ILE A 153 -7.02 -12.48 -3.01
N LEU A 154 -6.23 -12.59 -1.94
CA LEU A 154 -6.33 -11.76 -0.74
C LEU A 154 -4.97 -11.12 -0.47
N SER A 155 -4.72 -9.97 -1.08
CA SER A 155 -3.46 -9.24 -0.95
C SER A 155 -3.54 -8.19 0.16
N ASN A 156 -2.93 -8.46 1.32
CA ASN A 156 -2.92 -7.55 2.48
C ASN A 156 -4.33 -7.15 2.97
N VAL A 157 -5.27 -8.10 2.96
CA VAL A 157 -6.67 -7.87 3.37
C VAL A 157 -6.97 -8.42 4.74
N LEU A 158 -6.40 -9.57 5.09
CA LEU A 158 -6.73 -10.29 6.32
C LEU A 158 -6.43 -9.46 7.56
N GLU A 159 -5.38 -8.64 7.53
CA GLU A 159 -5.00 -7.73 8.60
C GLU A 159 -6.03 -6.65 8.90
N HIS A 160 -6.89 -6.31 7.93
CA HIS A 160 -7.90 -5.28 8.05
C HIS A 160 -9.28 -5.82 8.47
N LEU A 161 -9.46 -7.14 8.47
CA LEU A 161 -10.70 -7.76 8.93
C LEU A 161 -10.82 -7.65 10.46
N THR A 162 -11.89 -7.00 10.92
CA THR A 162 -12.17 -6.71 12.34
C THR A 162 -12.96 -7.80 13.04
N ARG A 163 -13.65 -8.66 12.28
CA ARG A 163 -14.38 -9.83 12.77
C ARG A 163 -13.65 -11.08 12.29
N ARG A 164 -12.99 -11.79 13.21
CA ARG A 164 -12.22 -13.02 12.97
C ARG A 164 -12.64 -14.08 13.95
#